data_AF-A0A526Z2K5-F1
#
_entry.id   AF-A0A526Z2K5-F1
#
_cell.length_a   1.000
_cell.length_b   1.000
_cell.length_c   1.000
_cell.angle_alpha   90.00
_cell.angle_beta   90.00
_cell.angle_gamma   90.00
#
_symmetry.space_group_name_H-M   'P 1'
#
loop_
_entity.id
_entity.type
_entity.pdbx_description
1 polymer ?
#
loop_
_entity_poly.entity_id
_entity_poly.type
_entity_poly.pdbx_seq_one_letter_code
_entity_poly.pdbx_strand_id
1 'polypeptide(L)'
;MPKRLYARSLIIVIAPMILLQSVLAFVFMERHWQTVTQRLSQATVRDIAAIVDLVETYPHDADYANIIRIAQDRMQLKIDLLPPDPLPAPGPKPFFSILDEILSSEITHQINRPFWIDTVGNSNIIEVRVQLEG
;
A
#
# COMPACT_ATOMS: atom_id res chain seq x y z
N MET A 1 39.17 -36.55 28.25
CA MET A 1 37.90 -36.65 27.50
C MET A 1 37.93 -35.69 26.30
N PRO A 2 37.65 -36.12 25.06
CA PRO A 2 37.88 -35.31 23.86
C PRO A 2 36.74 -34.31 23.63
N LYS A 3 36.92 -33.06 24.06
CA LYS A 3 35.92 -31.96 23.94
C LYS A 3 35.50 -31.60 22.51
N ARG A 4 36.22 -32.06 21.48
CA ARG A 4 35.96 -31.72 20.07
C ARG A 4 34.90 -32.61 19.38
N LEU A 5 34.60 -33.79 19.93
CA LEU A 5 33.57 -34.68 19.34
C LEU A 5 32.15 -34.23 19.70
N TYR A 6 31.91 -33.86 20.96
CA TYR A 6 30.59 -33.41 21.44
C TYR A 6 30.09 -32.15 20.74
N ALA A 7 30.97 -31.18 20.48
CA ALA A 7 30.60 -29.96 19.75
C ALA A 7 30.19 -30.28 18.30
N ARG A 8 30.90 -31.19 17.63
CA ARG A 8 30.57 -31.60 16.25
C ARG A 8 29.27 -32.38 16.15
N SER A 9 29.04 -33.32 17.08
CA SER A 9 27.78 -34.07 17.12
C SER A 9 26.58 -33.17 17.41
N LEU A 10 26.75 -32.18 18.29
CA LEU A 10 25.71 -31.21 18.60
C LEU A 10 25.36 -30.34 17.39
N ILE A 11 26.36 -29.88 16.63
CA ILE A 11 26.13 -29.11 15.40
C ILE A 11 25.38 -29.92 14.36
N ILE A 12 25.69 -31.21 14.17
CA ILE A 12 24.98 -32.06 13.19
C ILE A 12 23.47 -32.15 13.50
N VAL A 13 23.09 -32.10 14.77
CA VAL A 13 21.67 -32.14 15.19
C VAL A 13 21.02 -30.75 15.12
N ILE A 14 21.70 -29.70 15.58
CA ILE A 14 21.12 -28.35 15.67
C ILE A 14 21.13 -27.63 14.31
N ALA A 15 22.17 -27.80 13.50
CA ALA A 15 22.30 -27.14 12.20
C ALA A 15 21.11 -27.37 11.26
N PRO A 16 20.60 -28.60 11.03
CA PRO A 16 19.44 -28.80 10.17
C PRO A 16 18.16 -28.17 10.75
N MET A 17 18.03 -28.13 12.08
CA MET A 17 16.92 -27.46 12.75
C MET A 17 16.97 -25.94 12.53
N ILE A 18 18.12 -25.30 12.70
CA ILE A 18 18.30 -23.86 12.45
C ILE A 18 18.10 -23.53 10.97
N LEU A 19 18.58 -24.39 10.06
CA LEU A 19 18.37 -24.19 8.62
C LEU A 19 16.88 -24.23 8.28
N LEU A 20 16.15 -25.26 8.75
CA LEU A 20 14.71 -25.35 8.56
C LEU A 20 13.98 -24.15 9.17
N GLN A 21 14.36 -23.74 10.39
CA GLN A 21 13.79 -22.58 11.07
C GLN A 21 14.01 -21.30 10.27
N SER A 22 15.19 -21.11 9.69
CA SER A 22 15.51 -19.93 8.88
C SER A 22 14.66 -19.87 7.61
N VAL A 23 14.48 -21.01 6.93
CA VAL A 23 13.61 -21.10 5.74
C VAL A 23 12.16 -20.83 6.12
N LEU A 24 11.66 -21.42 7.20
CA LEU A 24 10.29 -21.18 7.67
C LEU A 24 10.07 -19.71 8.07
N ALA A 25 11.01 -19.12 8.81
CA ALA A 25 10.96 -17.71 9.19
C ALA A 25 10.95 -16.80 7.96
N PHE A 26 11.79 -17.10 6.95
CA PHE A 26 11.83 -16.36 5.69
C PHE A 26 10.49 -16.43 4.95
N VAL A 27 9.94 -17.62 4.73
CA VAL A 27 8.65 -17.80 4.03
C VAL A 27 7.50 -17.15 4.78
N PHE A 28 7.49 -17.27 6.12
CA PHE A 28 6.47 -16.63 6.94
C PHE A 28 6.54 -15.12 6.83
N MET A 29 7.75 -14.55 6.91
CA MET A 29 7.96 -13.11 6.77
C MET A 29 7.50 -12.65 5.38
N GLU A 30 7.91 -13.32 4.30
CA GLU A 30 7.47 -13.00 2.94
C GLU A 30 5.93 -12.95 2.83
N ARG A 31 5.23 -13.99 3.32
CA ARG A 31 3.76 -14.00 3.30
C ARG A 31 3.14 -12.93 4.20
N HIS A 32 3.77 -12.62 5.33
CA HIS A 32 3.28 -11.59 6.23
C HIS A 32 3.37 -10.21 5.57
N TRP A 33 4.49 -9.86 4.94
CA TRP A 33 4.64 -8.60 4.21
C TRP A 33 3.57 -8.47 3.11
N GLN A 34 3.35 -9.52 2.31
CA GLN A 34 2.32 -9.52 1.28
C GLN A 34 0.92 -9.26 1.86
N THR A 35 0.58 -9.94 2.96
CA THR A 35 -0.73 -9.81 3.60
C THR A 35 -0.93 -8.42 4.22
N VAL A 36 0.10 -7.88 4.88
CA VAL A 36 0.04 -6.55 5.50
C VAL A 36 -0.12 -5.47 4.44
N THR A 37 0.67 -5.51 3.36
CA THR A 37 0.56 -4.57 2.23
C THR A 37 -0.82 -4.64 1.60
N GLN A 38 -1.36 -5.84 1.37
CA GLN A 38 -2.69 -6.00 0.81
C GLN A 38 -3.77 -5.38 1.70
N ARG A 39 -3.78 -5.70 2.99
CA ARG A 39 -4.79 -5.19 3.93
C ARG A 39 -4.70 -3.68 4.10
N LEU A 40 -3.49 -3.13 4.15
CA LEU A 40 -3.28 -1.69 4.27
C LEU A 40 -3.77 -0.98 3.00
N SER A 41 -3.39 -1.47 1.82
CA SER A 41 -3.84 -0.92 0.53
C SER A 41 -5.36 -0.94 0.39
N GLN A 42 -6.00 -2.05 0.79
CA GLN A 42 -7.46 -2.16 0.78
C GLN A 42 -8.14 -1.17 1.71
N ALA A 43 -7.59 -0.94 2.90
CA ALA A 43 -8.12 0.05 3.83
C ALA A 43 -7.97 1.47 3.25
N THR A 44 -6.78 1.81 2.73
CA THR A 44 -6.51 3.13 2.15
C THR A 44 -7.39 3.40 0.92
N VAL A 45 -7.61 2.41 0.04
CA VAL A 45 -8.49 2.62 -1.12
C VAL A 45 -9.94 2.82 -0.71
N ARG A 46 -10.42 2.14 0.34
CA ARG A 46 -11.77 2.39 0.88
C ARG A 46 -11.91 3.82 1.41
N ASP A 47 -10.88 4.32 2.08
CA ASP A 47 -10.87 5.71 2.57
C ASP A 47 -10.91 6.70 1.39
N ILE A 48 -10.13 6.46 0.33
CA ILE A 48 -10.16 7.27 -0.90
C ILE A 48 -11.54 7.20 -1.56
N ALA A 49 -12.13 6.01 -1.71
CA ALA A 49 -13.46 5.84 -2.29
C ALA A 49 -14.52 6.62 -1.50
N ALA A 50 -14.49 6.55 -0.17
CA ALA A 50 -15.41 7.30 0.69
C ALA A 50 -15.26 8.83 0.52
N ILE A 51 -14.03 9.32 0.33
CA ILE A 51 -13.78 10.75 0.02
C ILE A 51 -14.36 11.12 -1.34
N VAL A 52 -14.10 10.30 -2.38
CA VAL A 52 -14.62 10.54 -3.73
C VAL A 52 -16.15 10.59 -3.72
N ASP A 53 -16.80 9.62 -3.09
CA ASP A 53 -18.26 9.57 -2.96
C ASP A 53 -18.82 10.81 -2.24
N LEU A 54 -18.12 11.27 -1.20
CA LEU A 54 -18.53 12.44 -0.41
C LEU A 54 -18.39 13.74 -1.22
N VAL A 55 -17.33 13.86 -2.02
CA VAL A 55 -17.12 14.99 -2.93
C VAL A 55 -18.16 14.99 -4.05
N GLU A 56 -18.46 13.85 -4.66
CA GLU A 56 -19.47 13.71 -5.72
C GLU A 56 -20.90 13.94 -5.19
N THR A 57 -21.22 13.50 -3.96
CA THR A 57 -22.56 13.63 -3.36
C THR A 57 -22.85 15.04 -2.85
N TYR A 58 -21.84 15.75 -2.36
CA TYR A 58 -21.99 17.09 -1.76
C TYR A 58 -21.13 18.16 -2.46
N PRO A 59 -21.36 18.44 -3.76
CA PRO A 59 -20.54 19.39 -4.53
C PRO A 59 -20.75 20.88 -4.14
N HIS A 60 -21.61 21.17 -3.17
CA HIS A 60 -22.06 22.51 -2.79
C HIS A 60 -21.53 23.01 -1.43
N ASP A 61 -20.71 22.24 -0.71
CA ASP A 61 -20.08 22.73 0.52
C ASP A 61 -18.88 23.60 0.12
N ALA A 62 -19.01 24.92 0.27
CA ALA A 62 -18.31 25.95 -0.50
C ALA A 62 -16.77 25.89 -0.59
N ASP A 63 -16.11 25.08 0.25
CA ASP A 63 -14.64 24.92 0.25
C ASP A 63 -14.16 23.47 0.44
N TYR A 64 -15.05 22.46 0.45
CA TYR A 64 -14.71 21.08 0.84
C TYR A 64 -13.94 20.97 2.18
N ALA A 65 -13.91 22.03 2.99
CA ALA A 65 -13.01 22.17 4.13
C ALA A 65 -13.27 21.11 5.20
N ASN A 66 -14.54 20.74 5.38
CA ASN A 66 -14.95 19.66 6.27
C ASN A 66 -14.39 18.30 5.81
N ILE A 67 -14.42 18.05 4.50
CA ILE A 67 -13.96 16.81 3.87
C ILE A 67 -12.44 16.70 3.98
N ILE A 68 -11.73 17.78 3.64
CA ILE A 68 -10.26 17.86 3.77
C ILE A 68 -9.84 17.65 5.23
N ARG A 69 -10.53 18.29 6.18
CA ARG A 69 -10.25 18.12 7.61
C ARG A 69 -10.45 16.67 8.07
N ILE A 70 -11.55 16.03 7.67
CA ILE A 70 -11.83 14.63 8.05
C ILE A 70 -10.75 13.71 7.48
N ALA A 71 -10.35 13.90 6.22
CA ALA A 71 -9.32 13.09 5.59
C ALA A 71 -7.96 13.22 6.28
N GLN A 72 -7.57 14.45 6.65
CA GLN A 72 -6.32 14.69 7.37
C GLN A 72 -6.37 14.14 8.81
N ASP A 73 -7.44 14.42 9.57
CA ASP A 73 -7.53 14.07 10.99
C ASP A 73 -7.79 12.59 11.25
N ARG A 74 -8.56 11.92 10.37
CA ARG A 74 -9.04 10.54 10.58
C ARG A 74 -8.36 9.53 9.68
N MET A 75 -8.10 9.88 8.42
CA MET A 75 -7.56 8.97 7.42
C MET A 75 -6.06 9.18 7.18
N GLN A 76 -5.47 10.24 7.77
CA GLN A 76 -4.08 10.63 7.53
C GLN A 76 -3.77 10.86 6.03
N LEU A 77 -4.78 11.27 5.26
CA LEU A 77 -4.69 11.56 3.84
C LEU A 77 -4.63 13.07 3.61
N LYS A 78 -3.67 13.51 2.80
CA LYS A 78 -3.64 14.87 2.27
C LYS A 78 -4.39 14.87 0.94
N ILE A 79 -5.47 15.65 0.87
CA ILE A 79 -6.26 15.83 -0.34
C ILE A 79 -6.06 17.26 -0.84
N ASP A 80 -5.87 17.40 -2.14
CA ASP A 80 -5.93 18.68 -2.85
C ASP A 80 -6.94 18.52 -4.00
N LEU A 81 -7.88 19.47 -4.16
CA LEU A 81 -8.78 19.50 -5.32
C LEU A 81 -8.10 20.33 -6.41
N LEU A 82 -7.81 19.70 -7.54
CA LEU A 82 -7.18 20.35 -8.69
C LEU A 82 -8.24 20.68 -9.75
N PRO A 83 -8.03 21.75 -10.55
CA PRO A 83 -8.87 22.01 -11.72
C PRO A 83 -8.79 20.83 -12.71
N PRO A 84 -9.80 20.65 -13.57
CA PRO A 84 -9.83 19.58 -14.55
C PRO A 84 -8.65 19.73 -15.54
N ASP A 85 -7.63 18.92 -15.36
CA ASP A 85 -6.42 18.82 -16.19
C ASP A 85 -6.22 17.34 -16.54
N PRO A 86 -5.81 16.98 -17.78
CA PRO A 86 -5.47 15.60 -18.11
C PRO A 86 -4.51 14.97 -17.10
N LEU A 87 -4.77 13.70 -16.78
CA LEU A 87 -3.87 12.92 -15.94
C LEU A 87 -2.48 12.86 -16.57
N PRO A 88 -1.41 13.02 -15.77
CA PRO A 88 -0.04 12.94 -16.26
C PRO A 88 0.27 11.55 -16.85
N ALA A 89 1.30 11.47 -17.69
CA ALA A 89 1.73 10.19 -18.26
C ALA A 89 2.09 9.18 -17.15
N PRO A 90 1.83 7.87 -17.33
CA PRO A 90 2.19 6.86 -16.35
C PRO A 90 3.69 6.93 -16.02
N GLY A 91 4.03 7.04 -14.74
CA GLY A 91 5.41 7.01 -14.29
C GLY A 91 6.05 5.64 -14.48
N PRO A 92 7.39 5.54 -14.35
CA PRO A 92 8.07 4.25 -14.33
C PRO A 92 7.51 3.38 -13.20
N LYS A 93 7.23 2.10 -13.49
CA LYS A 93 6.66 1.18 -12.48
C LYS A 93 7.69 0.89 -11.38
N PRO A 94 7.28 0.89 -10.09
CA PRO A 94 8.17 0.65 -8.95
C PRO A 94 8.64 -0.80 -8.86
N PHE A 95 9.64 -1.01 -7.99
CA PHE A 95 10.09 -2.34 -7.57
C PHE A 95 9.03 -3.13 -6.75
N PHE A 96 8.04 -2.47 -6.16
CA PHE A 96 6.93 -3.10 -5.43
C PHE A 96 5.68 -3.23 -6.32
N SER A 97 5.75 -4.08 -7.35
CA SER A 97 4.62 -4.30 -8.28
C SER A 97 3.33 -4.74 -7.58
N ILE A 98 3.45 -5.45 -6.45
CA ILE A 98 2.31 -5.95 -5.67
C ILE A 98 1.45 -4.79 -5.13
N LEU A 99 2.07 -3.71 -4.66
CA LEU A 99 1.35 -2.55 -4.15
C LEU A 99 0.59 -1.84 -5.28
N ASP A 100 1.27 -1.59 -6.40
CA ASP A 100 0.69 -0.95 -7.59
C ASP A 100 -0.48 -1.76 -8.15
N GLU A 101 -0.32 -3.09 -8.24
CA GLU A 101 -1.36 -4.01 -8.72
C GLU A 101 -2.58 -4.03 -7.81
N ILE A 102 -2.37 -4.16 -6.49
CA ILE A 102 -3.47 -4.18 -5.51
C ILE A 102 -4.19 -2.83 -5.49
N LEU A 103 -3.47 -1.71 -5.42
CA LEU A 103 -4.08 -0.38 -5.42
C LEU A 103 -4.87 -0.13 -6.70
N SER A 104 -4.29 -0.43 -7.86
CA SER A 104 -4.94 -0.26 -9.16
C SER A 104 -6.21 -1.12 -9.27
N SER A 105 -6.13 -2.38 -8.85
CA SER A 105 -7.28 -3.31 -8.85
C SER A 105 -8.39 -2.82 -7.93
N GLU A 106 -8.05 -2.40 -6.71
CA GLU A 106 -9.03 -1.94 -5.71
C GLU A 106 -9.66 -0.61 -6.13
N ILE A 107 -8.90 0.34 -6.67
CA ILE A 107 -9.43 1.62 -7.18
C ILE A 107 -10.38 1.37 -8.35
N THR A 108 -10.00 0.49 -9.28
CA THR A 108 -10.86 0.11 -10.41
C THR A 108 -12.16 -0.53 -9.91
N HIS A 109 -12.07 -1.41 -8.90
CA HIS A 109 -13.24 -2.12 -8.37
C HIS A 109 -14.18 -1.22 -7.55
N GLN A 110 -13.64 -0.29 -6.77
CA GLN A 110 -14.44 0.52 -5.83
C GLN A 110 -14.85 1.89 -6.41
N ILE A 111 -13.96 2.55 -7.14
CA ILE A 111 -14.17 3.92 -7.64
C ILE A 111 -14.61 3.90 -9.11
N ASN A 112 -14.04 3.00 -9.92
CA ASN A 112 -14.36 2.84 -11.35
C ASN A 112 -14.28 4.17 -12.14
N ARG A 113 -13.20 4.94 -11.90
CA ARG A 113 -12.88 6.20 -12.59
C ARG A 113 -11.46 6.15 -13.16
N PRO A 114 -11.12 6.98 -14.16
CA PRO A 114 -9.74 7.15 -14.59
C PRO A 114 -8.87 7.63 -13.43
N PHE A 115 -7.75 6.97 -13.18
CA PHE A 115 -6.84 7.31 -12.10
C PHE A 115 -5.39 7.24 -12.55
N TRP A 116 -4.52 7.92 -11.79
CA TRP A 116 -3.08 7.88 -11.94
C TRP A 116 -2.45 7.68 -10.57
N ILE A 117 -1.45 6.80 -10.49
CA ILE A 117 -0.71 6.50 -9.26
C ILE A 117 0.76 6.76 -9.52
N ASP A 118 1.41 7.46 -8.60
CA ASP A 118 2.86 7.52 -8.52
C ASP A 118 3.36 7.00 -7.17
N THR A 119 4.14 5.93 -7.28
CA THR A 119 4.80 5.23 -6.17
C THR A 119 6.32 5.37 -6.24
N VAL A 120 6.85 6.12 -7.22
CA VAL A 120 8.29 6.22 -7.51
C VAL A 120 8.82 7.66 -7.37
N GLY A 121 8.03 8.67 -7.73
CA GLY A 121 8.50 10.05 -7.91
C GLY A 121 9.04 10.75 -6.65
N ASN A 122 8.55 10.41 -5.46
CA ASN A 122 9.01 11.01 -4.20
C ASN A 122 9.05 9.97 -3.08
N SER A 123 10.23 9.75 -2.48
CA SER A 123 10.57 8.52 -1.75
C SER A 123 9.75 8.21 -0.47
N ASN A 124 8.85 9.11 -0.07
CA ASN A 124 8.08 8.99 1.18
C ASN A 124 6.57 9.24 1.03
N ILE A 125 6.07 9.52 -0.19
CA ILE A 125 4.65 9.79 -0.43
C ILE A 125 4.17 9.02 -1.66
N ILE A 126 2.94 8.51 -1.59
CA ILE A 126 2.25 7.92 -2.74
C ILE A 126 1.24 8.95 -3.20
N GLU A 127 1.31 9.34 -4.47
CA GLU A 127 0.36 10.25 -5.06
C GLU A 127 -0.70 9.45 -5.83
N VAL A 128 -1.98 9.69 -5.52
CA VAL A 128 -3.12 9.11 -6.23
C VAL A 128 -3.96 10.26 -6.74
N ARG A 129 -4.15 10.32 -8.05
CA ARG A 129 -5.05 11.27 -8.71
C ARG A 129 -6.23 10.50 -9.28
N VAL A 130 -7.43 10.93 -8.92
CA VAL A 130 -8.68 10.37 -9.46
C VAL A 130 -9.37 11.46 -10.25
N GLN A 131 -9.73 11.15 -11.49
CA GLN A 131 -10.50 12.08 -12.32
C GLN A 131 -11.97 11.97 -11.91
N LEU A 132 -12.49 13.07 -11.34
CA LEU A 132 -13.90 13.21 -11.00
C LEU A 132 -14.70 13.65 -12.24
N GLU A 133 -15.95 13.20 -12.33
CA GLU A 133 -16.89 13.75 -13.33
C GLU A 133 -17.34 15.13 -12.86
N GLY A 134 -17.26 16.12 -13.76
CA GLY A 134 -17.80 17.47 -13.58
C GLY A 134 -19.10 17.64 -14.33
#